data_AF-A0A345GV22-F1
#
_entry.id   AF-A0A345GV22-F1
#
_cell.length_a   1.000
_cell.length_b   1.000
_cell.length_c   1.000
_cell.angle_alpha   90.00
_cell.angle_beta   90.00
_cell.angle_gamma   90.00
#
_symmetry.space_group_name_H-M   'P 1'
#
loop_
_entity.id
_entity.type
_entity.pdbx_description
1 polymer ?
#
loop_
_entity_poly.entity_id
_entity_poly.type
_entity_poly.pdbx_seq_one_letter_code
_entity_poly.pdbx_strand_id
1 'polypeptide(L)'
;MSLEKFIKQHQEAFDDQQMPENAAFDFEARLKKELHTSNRVKRLKTIRYVSMAATLVLLLSVGYFYVDQQKKLEIRDNLVLALEEEQTNSSRLQTIYEIEDNVQYQKEDEKILHAFFKILKEDSDANSKVAVIEALLKFPDNPQVRSSLIDALGAEKEPLVQLKLIKSIATLREQRAKAPLQKIIDNKESLPLVKGNASELLAMLNQ
;
A
#
# COMPACT_ATOMS: atom_id res chain seq x y z
N MET A 1 -11.17 50.60 -42.68
CA MET A 1 -12.10 51.15 -43.69
C MET A 1 -13.31 50.22 -43.77
N SER A 2 -14.54 50.74 -43.86
CA SER A 2 -15.70 49.90 -44.15
C SER A 2 -15.65 49.47 -45.63
N LEU A 3 -16.09 48.24 -45.91
CA LEU A 3 -16.10 47.66 -47.27
C LEU A 3 -16.83 48.57 -48.25
N GLU A 4 -17.92 49.16 -47.80
CA GLU A 4 -18.75 50.09 -48.55
C GLU A 4 -18.01 51.38 -48.94
N LYS A 5 -17.20 51.95 -48.05
CA LYS A 5 -16.37 53.13 -48.36
C LYS A 5 -15.25 52.79 -49.35
N PHE A 6 -14.68 51.60 -49.24
CA PHE A 6 -13.61 51.15 -50.14
C PHE A 6 -14.14 50.90 -51.56
N ILE A 7 -15.26 50.19 -51.69
CA ILE A 7 -15.91 49.93 -52.98
C ILE A 7 -16.31 51.24 -53.65
N LYS A 8 -16.89 52.18 -52.89
CA LYS A 8 -17.32 53.48 -53.41
C LYS A 8 -16.14 54.36 -53.85
N GLN A 9 -14.97 54.21 -53.23
CA GLN A 9 -13.75 54.94 -53.60
C GLN A 9 -13.04 54.36 -54.83
N HIS A 10 -13.25 53.07 -55.11
CA HIS A 10 -12.60 52.34 -56.21
C HIS A 10 -13.61 51.84 -57.26
N GLN A 11 -14.79 52.48 -57.35
CA GLN A 11 -15.93 52.01 -58.15
C GLN A 11 -15.58 51.81 -59.63
N GLU A 12 -14.80 52.72 -60.23
CA GLU A 12 -14.37 52.60 -61.64
C GLU A 12 -13.50 51.36 -61.91
N ALA A 13 -12.77 50.86 -60.90
CA ALA A 13 -11.94 49.66 -61.02
C ALA A 13 -12.73 48.34 -60.90
N PHE A 14 -14.05 48.41 -60.69
CA PHE A 14 -14.94 47.24 -60.61
C PHE A 14 -15.99 47.20 -61.73
N ASP A 15 -16.20 48.31 -62.46
CA ASP A 15 -17.21 48.43 -63.52
C ASP A 15 -16.79 47.79 -64.86
N ASP A 16 -15.48 47.60 -65.09
CA ASP A 16 -14.94 47.06 -66.34
C ASP A 16 -14.99 45.51 -66.43
N GLN A 17 -15.45 44.82 -65.38
CA GLN A 17 -15.46 43.35 -65.25
C GLN A 17 -14.11 42.68 -65.58
N GLN A 18 -13.02 43.44 -65.63
CA GLN A 18 -11.71 42.93 -65.95
C GLN A 18 -10.94 42.71 -64.65
N MET A 19 -10.26 41.57 -64.59
CA MET A 19 -9.43 41.25 -63.44
C MET A 19 -8.29 42.28 -63.38
N PRO A 20 -8.02 42.89 -62.21
CA PRO A 20 -6.89 43.81 -62.07
C PRO A 20 -5.59 43.13 -62.52
N GLU A 21 -4.75 43.84 -63.24
CA GLU A 21 -3.53 43.29 -63.87
C GLU A 21 -2.60 42.61 -62.85
N ASN A 22 -2.60 43.09 -61.61
CA ASN A 22 -1.83 42.56 -60.48
C ASN A 22 -2.58 41.57 -59.59
N ALA A 23 -3.89 41.34 -59.80
CA ALA A 23 -4.69 40.50 -58.92
C ALA A 23 -4.21 39.04 -58.91
N ALA A 24 -3.65 38.56 -60.04
CA ALA A 24 -3.07 37.22 -60.11
C ALA A 24 -1.82 37.11 -59.21
N PHE A 25 -0.95 38.12 -59.23
CA PHE A 25 0.24 38.19 -58.39
C PHE A 25 -0.11 38.36 -56.92
N ASP A 26 -1.10 39.19 -56.59
CA ASP A 26 -1.57 39.39 -55.21
C ASP A 26 -2.26 38.14 -54.66
N PHE A 27 -3.07 37.48 -55.49
CA PHE A 27 -3.67 36.19 -55.15
C PHE A 27 -2.60 35.14 -54.95
N GLU A 28 -1.62 35.02 -55.85
CA GLU A 28 -0.51 34.06 -55.71
C GLU A 28 0.32 34.33 -54.46
N ALA A 29 0.64 35.60 -54.17
CA ALA A 29 1.37 35.99 -52.96
C ALA A 29 0.61 35.61 -51.67
N ARG A 30 -0.71 35.82 -51.65
CA ARG A 30 -1.57 35.44 -50.51
C ARG A 30 -1.76 33.91 -50.43
N LEU A 31 -1.96 33.25 -51.56
CA LEU A 31 -2.10 31.80 -51.67
C LEU A 31 -0.83 31.13 -51.13
N LYS A 32 0.35 31.59 -51.55
CA LYS A 32 1.65 31.08 -51.08
C LYS A 32 1.85 31.35 -49.59
N LYS A 33 1.39 32.50 -49.08
CA LYS A 33 1.43 32.83 -47.65
C LYS A 33 0.55 31.90 -46.82
N GLU A 34 -0.66 31.55 -47.28
CA GLU A 34 -1.55 30.64 -46.56
C GLU A 34 -1.16 29.17 -46.70
N LEU A 35 -0.77 28.71 -47.90
CA LEU A 35 -0.39 27.32 -48.18
C LEU A 35 0.81 26.85 -47.33
N HIS A 36 1.74 27.76 -46.99
CA HIS A 36 2.96 27.43 -46.24
C HIS A 36 2.85 27.52 -44.71
N THR A 37 1.69 27.87 -44.14
CA THR A 37 1.50 27.92 -42.66
C THR A 37 1.16 26.57 -42.02
N SER A 38 1.48 25.45 -42.67
CA SER A 38 1.26 24.11 -42.10
C SER A 38 2.33 23.77 -41.05
N ASN A 39 2.12 24.24 -39.82
CA ASN A 39 2.89 23.85 -38.63
C ASN A 39 2.73 22.36 -38.24
N ARG A 40 1.95 21.57 -39.00
CA ARG A 40 1.71 20.14 -38.75
C ARG A 40 3.01 19.33 -38.71
N VAL A 41 3.99 19.64 -39.55
CA VAL A 41 5.26 18.87 -39.65
C VAL A 41 6.14 19.06 -38.40
N LYS A 42 6.23 20.28 -37.85
CA LYS A 42 6.99 20.54 -36.62
C LYS A 42 6.33 19.88 -35.40
N ARG A 43 5.00 19.92 -35.32
CA ARG A 43 4.20 19.26 -34.27
C ARG A 43 4.33 17.73 -34.31
N LEU A 44 4.39 17.13 -35.50
CA LEU A 44 4.64 15.68 -35.66
C LEU A 44 6.05 15.28 -35.21
N LYS A 45 7.08 16.08 -35.51
CA LYS A 45 8.46 15.79 -35.09
C LYS A 45 8.64 15.92 -33.57
N THR A 46 8.08 16.96 -32.95
CA THR A 46 8.16 17.12 -31.48
C THR A 46 7.42 16.01 -30.74
N ILE A 47 6.24 15.59 -31.21
CA ILE A 47 5.52 14.45 -30.64
C ILE A 47 6.37 13.17 -30.73
N ARG A 48 7.10 12.92 -31.84
CA ARG A 48 8.00 11.76 -31.95
C ARG A 48 9.11 11.77 -30.90
N TYR A 49 9.80 12.90 -30.72
CA TYR A 49 10.86 13.00 -29.70
C TYR A 49 10.31 12.89 -28.27
N VAL A 50 9.15 13.49 -27.99
CA VAL A 50 8.48 13.36 -26.69
C VAL A 50 8.04 11.93 -26.44
N SER A 51 7.54 11.22 -27.47
CA SER A 51 7.18 9.81 -27.35
C SER A 51 8.39 8.91 -27.04
N MET A 52 9.54 9.12 -27.70
CA MET A 52 10.78 8.40 -27.38
C MET A 52 11.26 8.67 -25.95
N ALA A 53 11.28 9.93 -25.51
CA ALA A 53 11.67 10.28 -24.15
C ALA A 53 10.74 9.64 -23.10
N ALA A 54 9.42 9.67 -23.35
CA ALA A 54 8.43 9.05 -22.47
C ALA A 54 8.65 7.53 -22.33
N THR A 55 9.01 6.83 -23.42
CA THR A 55 9.32 5.39 -23.34
C THR A 55 10.54 5.08 -22.47
N LEU A 56 11.59 5.90 -22.55
CA LEU A 56 12.78 5.72 -21.70
C LEU A 56 12.45 5.95 -20.23
N VAL A 57 11.67 6.99 -19.93
CA VAL A 57 11.24 7.29 -18.56
C VAL A 57 10.37 6.15 -18.01
N LEU A 58 9.44 5.62 -18.81
CA LEU A 58 8.61 4.48 -18.40
C LEU A 58 9.45 3.23 -18.12
N LEU A 59 10.42 2.90 -18.98
CA LEU A 59 11.31 1.77 -18.76
C LEU A 59 12.15 1.92 -17.48
N LEU A 60 12.70 3.11 -17.26
CA LEU A 60 13.45 3.41 -16.02
C LEU A 60 12.55 3.33 -14.78
N SER A 61 11.32 3.84 -14.87
CA SER A 61 10.36 3.81 -13.76
C SER A 61 9.92 2.38 -13.42
N VAL A 62 9.62 1.56 -14.43
CA VAL A 62 9.29 0.14 -14.23
C VAL A 62 10.49 -0.62 -13.66
N GLY A 63 11.70 -0.37 -14.17
CA GLY A 63 12.92 -0.97 -13.65
C GLY A 63 13.19 -0.60 -12.19
N TYR A 64 13.02 0.69 -11.84
CA TYR A 64 13.12 1.15 -10.46
C TYR A 64 12.09 0.49 -9.54
N PHE A 65 10.83 0.43 -9.98
CA PHE A 65 9.77 -0.23 -9.21
C PHE A 65 10.04 -1.74 -9.02
N TYR A 66 10.53 -2.43 -10.04
CA TYR A 66 10.90 -3.84 -9.94
C TYR A 66 12.02 -4.08 -8.93
N VAL A 67 13.08 -3.25 -8.96
CA VAL A 67 14.19 -3.34 -8.00
C VAL A 67 13.74 -3.02 -6.58
N ASP A 68 12.91 -1.99 -6.39
CA ASP A 68 12.34 -1.64 -5.08
C ASP A 68 11.52 -2.79 -4.48
N GLN A 69 10.70 -3.46 -5.30
CA GLN A 69 9.92 -4.61 -4.85
C GLN A 69 10.80 -5.81 -4.49
N GLN A 70 11.84 -6.11 -5.28
CA GLN A 70 12.79 -7.18 -4.95
C GLN A 70 13.52 -6.92 -3.63
N LYS A 71 13.98 -5.68 -3.41
CA LYS A 71 14.66 -5.29 -2.17
C LYS A 71 13.76 -5.44 -0.94
N LYS A 72 12.47 -5.10 -1.05
CA LYS A 72 11.50 -5.28 0.03
C LYS A 72 11.29 -6.75 0.37
N LEU A 73 11.17 -7.61 -0.64
CA LEU A 73 11.05 -9.06 -0.45
C LEU A 73 12.28 -9.66 0.21
N GLU A 74 13.48 -9.24 -0.20
CA GLU A 74 14.75 -9.68 0.38
C GLU A 74 14.88 -9.27 1.86
N ILE A 75 14.62 -8.00 2.19
CA ILE A 75 14.63 -7.52 3.59
C ILE A 75 13.65 -8.33 4.43
N ARG A 76 12.43 -8.53 3.92
CA ARG A 76 11.40 -9.31 4.58
C ARG A 76 11.84 -10.74 4.83
N ASP A 77 12.42 -11.42 3.83
CA ASP A 77 12.85 -12.81 3.96
C ASP A 77 14.02 -12.94 4.93
N ASN A 78 14.95 -11.98 4.94
CA ASN A 78 16.04 -11.93 5.91
C ASN A 78 15.54 -11.73 7.34
N LEU A 79 14.54 -10.88 7.56
CA LEU A 79 13.95 -10.67 8.89
C LEU A 79 13.22 -11.93 9.39
N VAL A 80 12.50 -12.63 8.51
CA VAL A 80 11.85 -13.90 8.87
C VAL A 80 12.89 -14.97 9.18
N LEU A 81 13.94 -15.09 8.37
CA LEU A 81 15.05 -16.00 8.63
C LEU A 81 15.72 -15.70 9.97
N ALA A 82 15.92 -14.42 10.28
CA ALA A 82 16.47 -13.98 11.55
C ALA A 82 15.61 -14.52 12.73
N LEU A 83 14.28 -14.45 12.65
CA LEU A 83 13.41 -15.02 13.69
C LEU A 83 13.53 -16.54 13.86
N GLU A 84 13.95 -17.27 12.82
CA GLU A 84 14.11 -18.73 12.86
C GLU A 84 15.47 -19.17 13.42
N GLU A 85 16.49 -18.31 13.32
CA GLU A 85 17.82 -18.55 13.88
C GLU A 85 17.85 -18.42 15.41
N GLU A 86 18.86 -19.03 16.03
CA GLU A 86 19.07 -18.88 17.47
C GLU A 86 19.51 -17.45 17.78
N GLN A 87 18.61 -16.69 18.42
CA GLN A 87 18.83 -15.29 18.77
C GLN A 87 18.70 -15.04 20.26
N THR A 88 19.37 -13.97 20.71
CA THR A 88 19.09 -13.38 22.01
C THR A 88 17.66 -12.82 22.06
N ASN A 89 17.06 -12.78 23.25
CA ASN A 89 15.71 -12.25 23.44
C ASN A 89 15.57 -10.79 22.95
N SER A 90 16.59 -9.96 23.17
CA SER A 90 16.62 -8.58 22.67
C SER A 90 16.65 -8.48 21.15
N SER A 91 17.45 -9.32 20.49
CA SER A 91 17.55 -9.35 19.02
C SER A 91 16.26 -9.81 18.38
N ARG A 92 15.61 -10.83 18.96
CA ARG A 92 14.31 -11.32 18.49
C ARG A 92 13.24 -10.25 18.60
N LEU A 93 13.16 -9.59 19.76
CA LEU A 93 12.22 -8.50 19.99
C LEU A 93 12.42 -7.34 19.01
N GLN A 94 13.68 -6.94 18.77
CA GLN A 94 14.01 -5.93 17.76
C GLN A 94 13.54 -6.36 16.37
N THR A 95 13.80 -7.62 15.98
CA THR A 95 13.38 -8.16 14.69
C THR A 95 11.85 -8.13 14.52
N ILE A 96 11.08 -8.43 15.58
CA ILE A 96 9.61 -8.34 15.55
C ILE A 96 9.16 -6.91 15.24
N TYR A 97 9.73 -5.90 15.92
CA TYR A 97 9.41 -4.49 15.64
C TYR A 97 9.89 -4.04 14.26
N GLU A 98 11.04 -4.52 13.78
CA GLU A 98 11.51 -4.21 12.43
C GLU A 98 10.56 -4.76 11.36
N ILE A 99 10.01 -5.97 11.55
CA ILE A 99 8.96 -6.51 10.70
C ILE A 99 7.72 -5.60 10.76
N GLU A 100 7.35 -5.17 11.96
CA GLU A 100 6.18 -4.32 12.18
C GLU A 100 6.25 -2.95 11.49
N ASP A 101 7.43 -2.34 11.50
CA ASP A 101 7.68 -1.00 10.97
C ASP A 101 7.93 -1.01 9.45
N ASN A 102 8.62 -2.04 8.93
CA ASN A 102 9.16 -2.02 7.57
C ASN A 102 8.37 -2.88 6.58
N VAL A 103 7.64 -3.90 7.06
CA VAL A 103 6.86 -4.77 6.18
C VAL A 103 5.45 -4.20 6.07
N GLN A 104 5.16 -3.59 4.93
CA GLN A 104 3.81 -3.12 4.66
C GLN A 104 2.84 -4.30 4.59
N TYR A 105 1.92 -4.34 5.56
CA TYR A 105 0.86 -5.34 5.71
C TYR A 105 -0.26 -5.26 4.66
N GLN A 106 0.05 -4.85 3.42
CA GLN A 106 -0.95 -4.83 2.34
C GLN A 106 -1.49 -6.23 2.03
N LYS A 107 -0.82 -7.28 2.51
CA LYS A 107 -1.31 -8.65 2.51
C LYS A 107 -0.85 -9.39 3.77
N GLU A 108 -1.70 -10.28 4.26
CA GLU A 108 -1.35 -11.29 5.28
C GLU A 108 -0.22 -12.16 4.72
N ASP A 109 1.00 -11.89 5.19
CA ASP A 109 2.15 -12.62 4.72
C ASP A 109 2.35 -13.91 5.53
N GLU A 110 2.05 -15.04 4.90
CA GLU A 110 2.01 -16.35 5.54
C GLU A 110 3.33 -16.73 6.23
N LYS A 111 4.52 -16.39 5.68
CA LYS A 111 5.75 -16.77 6.39
C LYS A 111 6.00 -15.92 7.66
N ILE A 112 5.53 -14.67 7.68
CA ILE A 112 5.61 -13.83 8.90
C ILE A 112 4.62 -14.36 9.94
N LEU A 113 3.38 -14.65 9.52
CA LEU A 113 2.38 -15.23 10.41
C LEU A 113 2.86 -16.56 10.99
N HIS A 114 3.47 -17.42 10.17
CA HIS A 114 4.04 -18.68 10.62
C HIS A 114 5.16 -18.47 11.66
N ALA A 115 6.11 -17.57 11.41
CA ALA A 115 7.17 -17.24 12.36
C ALA A 115 6.61 -16.69 13.69
N PHE A 116 5.59 -15.82 13.62
CA PHE A 116 4.89 -15.31 14.80
C PHE A 116 4.16 -16.40 15.58
N PHE A 117 3.46 -17.31 14.91
CA PHE A 117 2.80 -18.44 15.58
C PHE A 117 3.82 -19.37 16.26
N LYS A 118 5.00 -19.54 15.67
CA LYS A 118 6.10 -20.31 16.27
C LYS A 118 6.57 -19.66 17.57
N ILE A 119 6.86 -18.36 17.56
CA ILE A 119 7.25 -17.59 18.76
C ILE A 119 6.19 -17.69 19.86
N LEU A 120 4.91 -17.65 19.49
CA LEU A 120 3.82 -17.74 20.47
C LEU A 120 3.70 -19.13 21.12
N LYS A 121 4.06 -20.19 20.40
CA LYS A 121 3.92 -21.60 20.83
C LYS A 121 5.18 -22.16 21.52
N GLU A 122 6.36 -21.69 21.14
CA GLU A 122 7.64 -22.17 21.65
C GLU A 122 8.05 -21.48 22.95
N ASP A 123 9.18 -21.93 23.54
CA ASP A 123 9.81 -21.34 24.73
C ASP A 123 10.53 -20.02 24.38
N SER A 124 9.77 -19.06 23.86
CA SER A 124 10.20 -17.68 23.65
C SER A 124 9.92 -16.83 24.89
N ASP A 125 10.70 -15.77 25.08
CA ASP A 125 10.54 -14.87 26.21
C ASP A 125 9.20 -14.10 26.18
N ALA A 126 8.72 -13.74 27.38
CA ALA A 126 7.42 -13.10 27.55
C ALA A 126 7.27 -11.79 26.75
N ASN A 127 8.34 -11.02 26.57
CA ASN A 127 8.27 -9.75 25.84
C ASN A 127 8.11 -9.99 24.33
N SER A 128 8.86 -10.94 23.77
CA SER A 128 8.70 -11.37 22.38
C SER A 128 7.28 -11.89 22.11
N LYS A 129 6.72 -12.69 23.01
CA LYS A 129 5.33 -13.16 22.88
C LYS A 129 4.33 -12.01 22.92
N VAL A 130 4.50 -11.04 23.83
CA VAL A 130 3.64 -9.85 23.90
C VAL A 130 3.71 -9.04 22.61
N ALA A 131 4.91 -8.78 22.08
CA ALA A 131 5.09 -8.05 20.82
C ALA A 131 4.45 -8.78 19.63
N VAL A 132 4.61 -10.11 19.56
CA VAL A 132 3.94 -10.92 18.54
C VAL A 132 2.42 -10.84 18.66
N ILE A 133 1.86 -10.89 19.87
CA ILE A 133 0.41 -10.74 20.05
C ILE A 133 -0.07 -9.38 19.54
N GLU A 134 0.70 -8.30 19.77
CA GLU A 134 0.40 -6.96 19.24
C GLU A 134 0.45 -6.91 17.72
N ALA A 135 1.50 -7.48 17.12
CA ALA A 135 1.63 -7.53 15.67
C ALA A 135 0.50 -8.34 15.02
N LEU A 136 0.10 -9.46 15.65
CA LEU A 136 -1.01 -10.30 15.18
C LEU A 136 -2.37 -9.58 15.24
N LEU A 137 -2.59 -8.66 16.19
CA LEU A 137 -3.83 -7.88 16.28
C LEU A 137 -4.07 -6.96 15.07
N LYS A 138 -3.06 -6.72 14.23
CA LYS A 138 -3.23 -6.00 12.96
C LYS A 138 -4.04 -6.78 11.92
N PHE A 139 -4.28 -8.08 12.16
CA PHE A 139 -5.05 -8.96 11.27
C PHE A 139 -6.29 -9.53 12.00
N PRO A 140 -7.23 -8.67 12.43
CA PRO A 140 -8.34 -9.08 13.28
C PRO A 140 -9.32 -10.02 12.57
N ASP A 141 -9.36 -10.03 11.24
CA ASP A 141 -10.28 -10.87 10.45
C ASP A 141 -9.66 -12.21 10.04
N ASN A 142 -8.35 -12.40 10.25
CA ASN A 142 -7.68 -13.64 9.89
C ASN A 142 -8.08 -14.77 10.87
N PRO A 143 -8.71 -15.86 10.40
CA PRO A 143 -9.18 -16.94 11.27
C PRO A 143 -8.04 -17.77 11.88
N GLN A 144 -6.90 -17.87 11.21
CA GLN A 144 -5.71 -18.56 11.73
C GLN A 144 -5.08 -17.76 12.88
N VAL A 145 -5.01 -16.43 12.76
CA VAL A 145 -4.55 -15.54 13.83
C VAL A 145 -5.44 -15.69 15.06
N ARG A 146 -6.76 -15.58 14.89
CA ARG A 146 -7.73 -15.79 15.98
C ARG A 146 -7.53 -17.14 16.65
N SER A 147 -7.43 -18.21 15.87
CA SER A 147 -7.27 -19.56 16.40
C SER A 147 -5.95 -19.72 17.16
N SER A 148 -4.84 -19.17 16.63
CA SER A 148 -3.54 -19.21 17.29
C SER A 148 -3.52 -18.45 18.63
N LEU A 149 -4.22 -17.32 18.74
CA LEU A 149 -4.33 -16.58 20.01
C LEU A 149 -5.13 -17.36 21.06
N ILE A 150 -6.17 -18.09 20.65
CA ILE A 150 -6.96 -18.95 21.55
C ILE A 150 -6.14 -20.15 22.01
N ASP A 151 -5.43 -20.80 21.09
CA ASP A 151 -4.55 -21.93 21.40
C ASP A 151 -3.47 -21.51 22.41
N ALA A 152 -2.86 -20.34 22.18
CA ALA A 152 -1.90 -19.75 23.09
C ALA A 152 -2.51 -19.44 24.46
N LEU A 153 -3.72 -18.87 24.51
CA LEU A 153 -4.40 -18.60 25.78
C LEU A 153 -4.61 -19.88 26.60
N GLY A 154 -4.90 -21.00 25.94
CA GLY A 154 -5.10 -22.29 26.59
C GLY A 154 -3.83 -22.95 27.13
N ALA A 155 -2.65 -22.60 26.60
CA ALA A 155 -1.38 -23.25 26.92
C ALA A 155 -0.42 -22.36 27.75
N GLU A 156 -0.53 -21.05 27.61
CA GLU A 156 0.39 -20.09 28.22
C GLU A 156 0.29 -20.09 29.75
N LYS A 157 1.45 -20.02 30.40
CA LYS A 157 1.58 -20.02 31.87
C LYS A 157 2.11 -18.70 32.41
N GLU A 158 2.83 -17.94 31.59
CA GLU A 158 3.39 -16.65 31.99
C GLU A 158 2.28 -15.62 32.20
N PRO A 159 2.07 -15.11 33.43
CA PRO A 159 0.93 -14.25 33.75
C PRO A 159 0.86 -12.97 32.90
N LEU A 160 2.03 -12.40 32.56
CA LEU A 160 2.11 -11.22 31.70
C LEU A 160 1.54 -11.50 30.31
N VAL A 161 1.90 -12.65 29.73
CA VAL A 161 1.45 -13.06 28.40
C VAL A 161 -0.03 -13.47 28.44
N GLN A 162 -0.47 -14.18 29.49
CA GLN A 162 -1.89 -14.51 29.70
C GLN A 162 -2.77 -13.24 29.72
N LEU A 163 -2.38 -12.22 30.48
CA LEU A 163 -3.11 -10.94 30.52
C LEU A 163 -3.17 -10.27 29.15
N LYS A 164 -2.07 -10.30 28.40
CA LYS A 164 -2.04 -9.75 27.05
C LYS A 164 -2.98 -10.50 26.11
N LEU A 165 -2.97 -11.84 26.15
CA LEU A 165 -3.86 -12.70 25.36
C LEU A 165 -5.33 -12.44 25.69
N ILE A 166 -5.69 -12.37 26.98
CA ILE A 166 -7.05 -12.06 27.43
C ILE A 166 -7.53 -10.72 26.84
N LYS A 167 -6.74 -9.65 26.98
CA LYS A 167 -7.09 -8.32 26.44
C LYS A 167 -7.20 -8.32 24.91
N SER A 168 -6.34 -9.08 24.24
CA SER A 168 -6.33 -9.19 22.79
C SER A 168 -7.59 -9.92 22.29
N ILE A 169 -7.95 -11.02 22.93
CA ILE A 169 -9.18 -11.79 22.66
C ILE A 169 -10.43 -10.95 22.96
N ALA A 170 -10.41 -10.15 24.03
CA ALA A 170 -11.49 -9.20 24.34
C ALA A 170 -11.71 -8.19 23.19
N THR A 171 -10.61 -7.64 22.66
CA THR A 171 -10.63 -6.72 21.52
C THR A 171 -11.24 -7.38 20.28
N LEU A 172 -10.91 -8.64 20.03
CA LEU A 172 -11.41 -9.43 18.90
C LEU A 172 -12.83 -10.00 19.09
N ARG A 173 -13.39 -9.89 20.30
CA ARG A 173 -14.68 -10.49 20.73
C ARG A 173 -14.80 -11.97 20.35
N GLU A 174 -13.72 -12.72 20.55
CA GLU A 174 -13.62 -14.09 20.06
C GLU A 174 -14.31 -15.09 21.00
N GLN A 175 -15.52 -15.50 20.64
CA GLN A 175 -16.39 -16.36 21.44
C GLN A 175 -15.83 -17.76 21.68
N ARG A 176 -14.95 -18.26 20.80
CA ARG A 176 -14.32 -19.58 20.96
C ARG A 176 -13.35 -19.63 22.15
N ALA A 177 -12.97 -18.49 22.74
CA ALA A 177 -12.09 -18.43 23.90
C ALA A 177 -12.75 -18.78 25.25
N LYS A 178 -14.08 -18.97 25.31
CA LYS A 178 -14.80 -19.26 26.57
C LYS A 178 -14.21 -20.46 27.35
N ALA A 179 -13.90 -21.55 26.65
CA ALA A 179 -13.36 -22.75 27.29
C ALA A 179 -11.95 -22.54 27.86
N PRO A 180 -10.97 -21.97 27.13
CA PRO A 180 -9.69 -21.55 27.71
C PRO A 180 -9.82 -20.59 28.89
N LEU A 181 -10.72 -19.60 28.82
CA LEU A 181 -10.95 -18.65 29.92
C LEU A 181 -11.45 -19.37 31.18
N GLN A 182 -12.41 -20.28 31.04
CA GLN A 182 -12.91 -21.08 32.16
C GLN A 182 -11.79 -21.91 32.80
N LYS A 183 -10.92 -22.53 32.00
CA LYS A 183 -9.75 -23.27 32.51
C LYS A 183 -8.82 -22.39 33.35
N ILE A 184 -8.57 -21.15 32.93
CA ILE A 184 -7.75 -20.19 33.68
C ILE A 184 -8.40 -19.82 35.02
N ILE A 185 -9.72 -19.62 35.04
CA ILE A 185 -10.48 -19.27 36.24
C ILE A 185 -10.41 -20.40 37.28
N ASP A 186 -10.62 -21.63 36.81
CA ASP A 186 -10.69 -22.83 37.66
C ASP A 186 -9.30 -23.34 38.09
N ASN A 187 -8.24 -22.97 37.38
CA ASN A 187 -6.87 -23.38 37.71
C ASN A 187 -6.42 -22.73 39.03
N LYS A 188 -6.11 -23.55 40.04
CA LYS A 188 -5.65 -23.08 41.37
C LYS A 188 -4.31 -22.32 41.33
N GLU A 189 -3.48 -22.58 40.33
CA GLU A 189 -2.15 -21.95 40.18
C GLU A 189 -2.21 -20.59 39.47
N SER A 190 -3.31 -20.27 38.78
CA SER A 190 -3.46 -18.99 38.10
C SER A 190 -3.52 -17.82 39.10
N LEU A 191 -2.75 -16.77 38.83
CA LEU A 191 -2.70 -15.60 39.69
C LEU A 191 -4.08 -14.91 39.78
N PRO A 192 -4.44 -14.34 40.96
CA PRO A 192 -5.74 -13.69 41.15
C PRO A 192 -6.08 -12.63 40.10
N LEU A 193 -5.09 -11.84 39.68
CA LEU A 193 -5.26 -10.81 38.65
C LEU A 193 -5.66 -11.40 37.29
N VAL A 194 -5.04 -12.52 36.90
CA VAL A 194 -5.33 -13.22 35.65
C VAL A 194 -6.75 -13.78 35.69
N LYS A 195 -7.13 -14.43 36.80
CA LYS A 195 -8.49 -14.95 37.01
C LYS A 195 -9.55 -13.85 36.93
N GLY A 196 -9.28 -12.69 37.53
CA GLY A 196 -10.16 -11.53 37.48
C GLY A 196 -10.43 -11.09 36.04
N ASN A 197 -9.37 -10.87 35.25
CA ASN A 197 -9.48 -10.47 33.84
C ASN A 197 -10.16 -11.55 32.99
N ALA A 198 -9.87 -12.84 33.24
CA ALA A 198 -10.50 -13.94 32.53
C ALA A 198 -12.01 -14.03 32.84
N SER A 199 -12.40 -13.83 34.10
CA SER A 199 -13.79 -13.83 34.54
C SER A 199 -14.57 -12.66 33.95
N GLU A 200 -13.96 -11.46 33.94
CA GLU A 200 -14.53 -10.26 33.33
C GLU A 200 -14.81 -10.49 31.83
N LEU A 201 -13.81 -10.98 31.09
CA LEU A 201 -14.00 -11.27 29.68
C LEU A 201 -15.05 -12.37 29.44
N LEU A 202 -15.04 -13.44 30.22
CA LEU A 202 -16.03 -14.51 30.09
C LEU A 202 -17.46 -13.99 30.30
N ALA A 203 -17.66 -13.10 31.27
CA ALA A 203 -18.95 -12.44 31.50
C ALA A 203 -19.35 -11.55 30.32
N MET A 204 -18.42 -10.76 29.76
CA MET A 204 -18.68 -9.94 28.57
C MET A 204 -19.07 -10.77 27.35
N LEU A 205 -18.45 -11.93 27.16
CA LEU A 205 -18.71 -12.84 26.04
C LEU A 205 -20.06 -13.59 26.16
N ASN A 206 -20.67 -13.61 27.34
CA ASN A 206 -21.98 -14.23 27.59
C ASN A 206 -23.17 -13.27 27.46
N GLN A 207 -22.89 -11.98 27.26
CA GLN A 207 -23.90 -10.96 26.91
C GLN A 207 -24.12 -10.94 25.40
#